data_AF-A0A929NH89-F1
#
_entry.id   AF-A0A929NH89-F1
#
_cell.length_a   1.000
_cell.length_b   1.000
_cell.length_c   1.000
_cell.angle_alpha   90.00
_cell.angle_beta   90.00
_cell.angle_gamma   90.00
#
_symmetry.space_group_name_H-M   'P 1'
#
loop_
_entity.id
_entity.type
_entity.pdbx_description
1 polymer ?
#
loop_
_entity_poly.entity_id
_entity_poly.type
_entity_poly.pdbx_seq_one_letter_code
_entity_poly.pdbx_strand_id
1 'polypeptide(L)'
;MSFKNNLLKKIQINQLSRTVLASIGSAESGLKIDKDAMRSLLEMSPYRYQKERDLDLYIQGLNGELSRILVLDNELPIYETTVDDVLIRKSPYTKEMLSIKNIIKILKDSDVKLSRKKRSLESVQKECIDGLDLTY
;
A
#
# COMPACT_ATOMS: atom_id res chain seq x y z
N MET A 1 12.13 15.86 -17.05
CA MET A 1 10.81 16.12 -17.66
C MET A 1 10.58 17.63 -17.67
N SER A 2 9.76 18.16 -18.59
CA SER A 2 9.37 19.59 -18.53
C SER A 2 8.43 19.86 -17.34
N PHE A 3 8.49 21.07 -16.77
CA PHE A 3 7.58 21.56 -15.72
C PHE A 3 6.10 21.29 -16.06
N LYS A 4 5.69 21.52 -17.32
CA LYS A 4 4.33 21.24 -17.80
C LYS A 4 3.95 19.77 -17.59
N ASN A 5 4.86 18.85 -17.86
CA ASN A 5 4.61 17.41 -17.71
C ASN A 5 4.50 17.02 -16.23
N ASN A 6 5.32 17.62 -15.36
CA ASN A 6 5.24 17.39 -13.92
C ASN A 6 3.93 17.94 -13.33
N LEU A 7 3.44 19.08 -13.84
CA LEU A 7 2.14 19.62 -13.44
C LEU A 7 0.97 18.70 -13.86
N LEU A 8 0.99 18.20 -15.10
CA LEU A 8 -0.02 17.24 -15.57
C LEU A 8 -0.02 15.96 -14.73
N LYS A 9 1.15 15.42 -14.39
CA LYS A 9 1.28 14.27 -13.48
C LYS A 9 0.70 14.55 -12.11
N LYS A 10 0.99 15.72 -11.52
CA LYS A 10 0.42 16.11 -10.21
C LYS A 10 -1.11 16.15 -10.25
N ILE A 11 -1.70 16.68 -11.32
CA ILE A 11 -3.16 16.70 -11.51
C ILE A 11 -3.70 15.27 -11.57
N GLN A 12 -3.06 14.40 -12.35
CA GLN A 12 -3.45 12.99 -12.49
C GLN A 12 -3.37 12.23 -11.15
N ILE A 13 -2.28 12.40 -10.39
CA ILE A 13 -2.10 11.82 -9.05
C ILE A 13 -3.25 12.25 -8.13
N ASN A 14 -3.60 13.54 -8.13
CA ASN A 14 -4.68 14.06 -7.31
C ASN A 14 -6.06 13.52 -7.73
N GLN A 15 -6.30 13.36 -9.02
CA GLN A 15 -7.56 12.79 -9.54
C GLN A 15 -7.70 11.33 -9.12
N LEU A 16 -6.67 10.50 -9.35
CA LEU A 16 -6.65 9.10 -8.92
C LEU A 16 -6.84 8.97 -7.42
N SER A 17 -6.13 9.80 -6.63
CA SER A 17 -6.27 9.81 -5.18
C SER A 17 -7.69 10.14 -4.72
N ARG A 18 -8.37 11.09 -5.38
CA ARG A 18 -9.77 11.41 -5.07
C ARG A 18 -10.72 10.25 -5.41
N THR A 19 -10.52 9.58 -6.54
CA THR A 19 -11.30 8.39 -6.92
C THR A 19 -11.15 7.28 -5.89
N VAL A 20 -9.92 6.95 -5.51
CA VAL A 20 -9.65 5.95 -4.47
C VAL A 20 -10.29 6.39 -3.15
N LEU A 21 -10.10 7.64 -2.73
CA LEU A 21 -10.67 8.16 -1.48
C LEU A 21 -12.20 8.07 -1.44
N ALA A 22 -12.87 8.36 -2.55
CA ALA A 22 -14.33 8.25 -2.66
C ALA A 22 -14.83 6.79 -2.56
N SER A 23 -14.00 5.83 -2.98
CA SER A 23 -14.31 4.40 -2.87
C SER A 23 -13.95 3.78 -1.52
N ILE A 24 -13.16 4.46 -0.68
CA ILE A 24 -12.87 4.03 0.69
C ILE A 24 -14.15 4.22 1.53
N GLY A 25 -15.01 3.20 1.52
CA GLY A 25 -16.21 3.17 2.35
C GLY A 25 -15.93 3.06 3.85
N SER A 26 -16.93 3.39 4.66
CA SER A 26 -16.95 3.05 6.08
C SER A 26 -16.90 1.52 6.25
N ALA A 27 -16.39 1.03 7.39
CA ALA A 27 -16.26 -0.42 7.65
C ALA A 27 -17.59 -1.19 7.53
N GLU A 28 -18.72 -0.50 7.67
CA GLU A 28 -20.08 -1.05 7.60
C GLU A 28 -20.69 -1.02 6.20
N SER A 29 -20.12 -0.25 5.27
CA SER A 29 -20.76 0.02 3.97
C SER A 29 -20.63 -1.12 2.95
N GLY A 30 -19.77 -2.12 3.21
CA GLY A 30 -19.48 -3.21 2.26
C GLY A 30 -18.83 -2.77 0.94
N LEU A 31 -18.53 -1.48 0.78
CA LEU A 31 -17.93 -0.91 -0.42
C LEU A 31 -16.50 -1.43 -0.57
N LYS A 32 -16.23 -2.01 -1.74
CA LYS A 32 -14.88 -2.39 -2.15
C LYS A 32 -14.15 -1.14 -2.62
N ILE A 33 -12.90 -1.02 -2.21
CA ILE A 33 -12.05 0.06 -2.69
C ILE A 33 -11.81 -0.12 -4.20
N ASP A 34 -11.66 0.99 -4.92
CA ASP A 34 -11.23 0.97 -6.32
C ASP A 34 -9.74 0.60 -6.39
N LYS A 35 -9.50 -0.71 -6.49
CA LYS A 35 -8.16 -1.29 -6.58
C LYS A 35 -7.47 -0.94 -7.90
N ASP A 36 -8.21 -0.69 -8.97
CA ASP A 36 -7.64 -0.37 -10.27
C ASP A 36 -7.13 1.08 -10.30
N ALA A 37 -7.89 2.01 -9.71
CA ALA A 37 -7.43 3.37 -9.48
C ALA A 37 -6.21 3.41 -8.54
N MET A 38 -6.20 2.60 -7.48
CA MET A 38 -5.07 2.51 -6.56
C MET A 38 -3.83 1.90 -7.24
N ARG A 39 -4.00 0.86 -8.07
CA ARG A 39 -2.92 0.28 -8.88
C ARG A 39 -2.30 1.34 -9.80
N SER A 40 -3.14 2.11 -10.49
CA SER A 40 -2.69 3.19 -11.38
C SER A 40 -1.89 4.27 -10.63
N LEU A 41 -2.29 4.58 -9.38
CA LEU A 41 -1.54 5.49 -8.52
C LEU A 41 -0.17 4.91 -8.10
N LEU A 42 -0.14 3.62 -7.77
CA LEU A 42 1.07 2.92 -7.36
C LEU A 42 2.07 2.71 -8.50
N GLU A 43 1.60 2.57 -9.74
CA GLU A 43 2.48 2.54 -10.92
C GLU A 43 3.23 3.87 -11.14
N MET A 44 2.70 4.98 -10.63
CA MET A 44 3.37 6.29 -10.65
C MET A 44 4.25 6.54 -9.43
N SER A 45 4.22 5.63 -8.46
CA SER A 45 4.91 5.73 -7.19
C SER A 45 6.26 4.98 -7.24
N PRO A 46 7.16 5.19 -6.27
CA PRO A 46 8.42 4.45 -6.19
C PRO A 46 8.27 2.97 -5.75
N TYR A 47 7.04 2.49 -5.53
CA TYR A 47 6.81 1.11 -5.10
C TYR A 47 6.99 0.13 -6.26
N ARG A 48 7.56 -1.04 -5.96
CA ARG A 48 7.67 -2.16 -6.90
C ARG A 48 6.55 -3.15 -6.63
N TYR A 49 5.81 -3.49 -7.67
CA TYR A 49 4.81 -4.54 -7.60
C TYR A 49 5.47 -5.92 -7.46
N GLN A 50 4.97 -6.71 -6.51
CA GLN A 50 5.35 -8.10 -6.30
C GLN A 50 4.09 -8.90 -5.94
N LYS A 51 3.85 -9.99 -6.66
CA LYS A 51 2.75 -10.91 -6.34
C LYS A 51 3.28 -12.08 -5.53
N GLU A 52 2.70 -12.31 -4.35
CA GLU A 52 3.07 -13.40 -3.46
C GLU A 52 1.84 -14.09 -2.91
N ARG A 53 1.79 -15.42 -3.04
CA ARG A 53 0.60 -16.22 -2.67
C ARG A 53 -0.65 -15.65 -3.38
N ASP A 54 -1.64 -15.22 -2.62
CA ASP A 54 -2.87 -14.55 -3.05
C ASP A 54 -2.86 -13.02 -2.84
N LEU A 55 -1.71 -12.45 -2.47
CA LEU A 55 -1.55 -11.03 -2.16
C LEU A 55 -0.85 -10.27 -3.29
N ASP A 56 -1.42 -9.12 -3.62
CA ASP A 56 -0.80 -8.08 -4.46
C ASP A 56 -0.05 -7.10 -3.54
N LEU A 57 1.29 -7.17 -3.56
CA LEU A 57 2.16 -6.36 -2.71
C LEU A 57 2.85 -5.26 -3.52
N TYR A 58 3.01 -4.11 -2.88
CA TYR A 58 3.76 -2.98 -3.40
C TYR A 58 4.83 -2.64 -2.38
N ILE A 59 6.09 -2.71 -2.79
CA ILE A 59 7.23 -2.68 -1.88
C ILE A 59 8.10 -1.46 -2.20
N GLN A 60 8.34 -0.64 -1.19
CA GLN A 60 9.24 0.49 -1.22
C GLN A 60 10.33 0.25 -0.16
N GLY A 61 11.56 0.03 -0.61
CA GLY A 61 12.68 -0.29 0.29
C GLY A 61 14.01 -0.47 -0.44
N LEU A 62 15.09 -0.17 0.28
CA LEU A 62 16.48 -0.45 -0.10
C LEU A 62 16.83 -1.86 0.39
N ASN A 63 17.60 -2.60 -0.39
CA ASN A 63 18.09 -3.94 -0.07
C ASN A 63 18.62 -4.03 1.39
N GLY A 64 17.85 -4.61 2.31
CA GLY A 64 18.31 -4.97 3.66
C GLY A 64 17.29 -4.77 4.79
N GLU A 65 16.77 -5.90 5.29
CA GLU A 65 15.98 -6.12 6.53
C GLU A 65 14.53 -5.58 6.64
N LEU A 66 14.24 -4.31 6.40
CA LEU A 66 12.89 -3.77 6.55
C LEU A 66 12.45 -3.00 5.31
N SER A 67 11.26 -3.35 4.80
CA SER A 67 10.66 -2.70 3.65
C SER A 67 9.31 -2.11 4.03
N ARG A 68 8.94 -1.03 3.35
CA ARG A 68 7.59 -0.49 3.41
C ARG A 68 6.72 -1.23 2.42
N ILE A 69 5.75 -1.98 2.92
CA ILE A 69 4.94 -2.91 2.12
C ILE A 69 3.49 -2.48 2.20
N LEU A 70 2.94 -2.06 1.07
CA LEU A 70 1.51 -1.84 0.89
C LEU A 70 0.86 -3.11 0.35
N VAL A 71 -0.22 -3.56 1.00
CA VAL A 71 -1.06 -4.66 0.49
C VAL A 71 -2.26 -4.07 -0.25
N LEU A 72 -2.48 -4.47 -1.51
CA LEU A 72 -3.61 -4.02 -2.32
C LEU A 72 -4.90 -4.79 -1.96
N ASP A 73 -5.36 -4.58 -0.73
CA ASP A 73 -6.65 -5.04 -0.23
C ASP A 73 -7.62 -3.87 0.03
N ASN A 74 -8.79 -4.14 0.60
CA ASN A 74 -9.79 -3.10 0.89
C ASN A 74 -9.38 -2.14 2.01
N GLU A 75 -8.44 -2.53 2.87
CA GLU A 75 -7.94 -1.70 3.95
C GLU A 75 -6.69 -0.91 3.57
N LEU A 76 -6.04 -1.23 2.45
CA LEU A 76 -4.76 -0.65 2.04
C LEU A 76 -3.75 -0.54 3.19
N PRO A 77 -3.46 -1.61 3.96
CA PRO A 77 -2.51 -1.51 5.04
C PRO A 77 -1.11 -1.29 4.49
N ILE A 78 -0.37 -0.38 5.12
CA ILE A 78 1.06 -0.23 4.92
C ILE A 78 1.75 -0.80 6.16
N TYR A 79 2.66 -1.74 5.94
CA TYR A 79 3.50 -2.34 6.96
C TYR A 79 4.95 -1.90 6.79
N GLU A 80 5.69 -1.90 7.90
CA GLU A 80 7.15 -1.78 7.91
C GLU A 80 7.73 -3.07 8.49
N THR A 81 7.99 -4.03 7.60
CA THR A 81 8.42 -5.38 7.97
C THR A 81 8.95 -6.11 6.72
N THR A 82 9.18 -7.42 6.81
CA THR A 82 9.57 -8.25 5.68
C THR A 82 8.35 -8.77 4.91
N VAL A 83 8.56 -9.14 3.64
CA VAL A 83 7.50 -9.79 2.83
C VAL A 83 6.99 -11.05 3.52
N ASP A 84 7.88 -11.90 4.03
CA ASP A 84 7.51 -13.12 4.76
C ASP A 84 6.64 -12.84 6.00
N ASP A 85 6.93 -11.78 6.76
CA ASP A 85 6.12 -11.43 7.93
C ASP A 85 4.72 -10.94 7.52
N VAL A 86 4.60 -10.21 6.40
CA VAL A 86 3.29 -9.86 5.80
C VAL A 86 2.54 -11.11 5.35
N LEU A 87 3.22 -12.06 4.70
CA LEU A 87 2.60 -13.31 4.24
C LEU A 87 2.06 -14.15 5.40
N ILE A 88 2.82 -14.31 6.48
CA ILE A 88 2.37 -15.02 7.68
C ILE A 88 1.11 -14.34 8.27
N ARG A 89 1.05 -13.00 8.27
CA ARG A 89 -0.06 -12.27 8.89
C ARG A 89 -1.33 -12.27 8.04
N LYS A 90 -1.21 -12.23 6.71
CA LYS A 90 -2.36 -12.02 5.81
C LYS A 90 -2.75 -13.24 4.99
N SER A 91 -1.82 -14.16 4.74
CA SER A 91 -2.06 -15.39 4.00
C SER A 91 -1.21 -16.56 4.52
N PRO A 92 -1.38 -16.96 5.81
CA PRO A 92 -0.58 -18.03 6.37
C PRO A 92 -0.95 -19.40 5.78
N TYR A 93 0.04 -20.26 5.57
CA TYR A 93 -0.22 -21.67 5.33
C TYR A 93 -0.67 -22.38 6.61
N THR A 94 -1.43 -23.47 6.47
CA THR A 94 -1.93 -24.26 7.61
C THR A 94 -0.83 -24.68 8.58
N LYS A 95 0.37 -25.04 8.08
CA LYS A 95 1.52 -25.39 8.93
C LYS A 95 2.08 -24.19 9.71
N GLU A 96 2.07 -22.99 9.12
CA GLU A 96 2.53 -21.76 9.77
C GLU A 96 1.59 -21.36 10.92
N MET A 97 0.29 -21.63 10.78
CA MET A 97 -0.74 -21.35 11.79
C MET A 97 -0.62 -22.20 13.06
N LEU A 98 0.08 -23.34 13.03
CA LEU A 98 0.21 -24.23 14.19
C LEU A 98 1.21 -23.73 15.25
N SER A 99 2.06 -22.77 14.89
CA SER A 99 3.02 -22.18 15.81
C SER A 99 2.37 -21.08 16.65
N ILE A 100 2.37 -21.22 17.98
CA ILE A 100 1.83 -20.22 18.92
C ILE A 100 2.40 -18.82 18.64
N LYS A 101 3.70 -18.74 18.31
CA LYS A 101 4.36 -17.46 17.97
C LYS A 101 3.72 -16.80 16.74
N ASN A 102 3.40 -17.58 15.71
CA ASN A 102 2.78 -17.07 14.48
C ASN A 102 1.32 -16.71 14.69
N ILE A 103 0.58 -17.47 15.51
CA ILE A 103 -0.80 -17.14 15.91
C ILE A 103 -0.83 -15.73 16.53
N ILE A 104 0.09 -15.42 17.44
CA ILE A 104 0.18 -14.09 18.06
C ILE A 104 0.42 -13.01 17.01
N LYS A 105 1.31 -13.24 16.04
CA LYS A 105 1.57 -12.30 14.93
C LYS A 105 0.35 -12.08 14.02
N ILE A 106 -0.38 -13.14 13.70
CA ILE A 106 -1.60 -13.08 12.87
C ILE A 106 -2.68 -12.27 13.59
N LEU A 107 -2.84 -12.47 14.90
CA LEU A 107 -3.86 -11.80 15.70
C LEU A 107 -3.52 -10.34 16.01
N LYS A 108 -2.24 -9.99 16.10
CA LYS A 108 -1.78 -8.64 16.45
C LYS A 108 -0.82 -8.13 15.41
N ASP A 109 -1.28 -7.18 14.59
CA ASP A 109 -0.49 -6.54 13.54
C ASP A 109 -0.14 -5.07 13.80
N SER A 110 -0.56 -4.53 14.95
CA SER A 110 -0.33 -3.13 15.32
C SER A 110 1.13 -2.79 15.60
N ASP A 111 1.98 -3.81 15.77
CA ASP A 111 3.43 -3.70 15.94
C ASP A 111 4.16 -3.35 14.65
N VAL A 112 3.62 -3.75 13.49
CA VAL A 112 4.24 -3.56 12.17
C VAL A 112 3.42 -2.70 11.21
N LYS A 113 2.14 -2.45 11.52
CA LYS A 113 1.23 -1.65 10.67
C LYS A 113 1.45 -0.16 10.92
N LEU A 114 1.92 0.54 9.88
CA LEU A 114 2.10 1.99 9.89
C LEU A 114 0.77 2.74 9.68
N SER A 115 -0.01 2.33 8.68
CA SER A 115 -1.23 3.02 8.30
C SER A 115 -2.23 2.11 7.60
N ARG A 116 -3.46 2.61 7.47
CA ARG A 116 -4.53 1.97 6.69
C ARG A 116 -5.45 3.01 6.07
N LYS A 117 -6.20 2.60 5.06
CA LYS A 117 -7.26 3.35 4.36
C LYS A 117 -6.76 4.73 3.92
N LYS A 118 -7.48 5.78 4.27
CA LYS A 118 -7.19 7.18 3.92
C LYS A 118 -5.74 7.58 4.23
N ARG A 119 -5.19 7.18 5.39
CA ARG A 119 -3.82 7.54 5.77
C ARG A 119 -2.77 6.90 4.85
N SER A 120 -3.01 5.66 4.41
CA SER A 120 -2.13 4.99 3.46
C SER A 120 -2.17 5.67 2.10
N LEU A 121 -3.38 5.99 1.62
CA LEU A 121 -3.58 6.72 0.38
C LEU A 121 -2.89 8.09 0.39
N GLU A 122 -3.07 8.87 1.45
CA GLU A 122 -2.43 10.18 1.62
C GLU A 122 -0.89 10.05 1.64
N SER A 123 -0.36 8.98 2.25
CA SER A 123 1.08 8.72 2.25
C SER A 123 1.61 8.43 0.84
N VAL A 124 0.95 7.54 0.10
CA VAL A 124 1.32 7.22 -1.29
C VAL A 124 1.18 8.45 -2.18
N GLN A 125 0.08 9.20 -2.07
CA GLN A 125 -0.13 10.43 -2.84
C GLN A 125 1.00 11.44 -2.60
N LYS A 126 1.36 11.65 -1.34
CA LYS A 126 2.45 12.56 -0.97
C LYS A 126 3.77 12.10 -1.58
N GLU A 127 4.11 10.83 -1.47
CA GLU A 127 5.35 10.28 -2.05
C GLU A 127 5.41 10.41 -3.58
N CYS A 128 4.27 10.23 -4.27
CA CYS A 128 4.19 10.46 -5.71
C CYS A 128 4.42 11.94 -6.07
N ILE A 129 3.93 12.88 -5.25
CA ILE A 129 4.10 14.32 -5.49
C ILE A 129 5.52 14.76 -5.15
N ASP A 130 6.10 14.27 -4.05
CA ASP A 130 7.46 14.57 -3.62
C ASP A 130 8.51 14.10 -4.66
N GLY A 131 8.18 13.07 -5.46
CA GLY A 131 9.00 12.61 -6.58
C GLY A 131 8.92 13.49 -7.84
N LEU A 132 8.07 14.53 -7.88
CA LEU A 132 7.96 15.45 -9.01
C LEU A 132 8.77 16.72 -8.80
N ASP A 133 9.59 17.07 -9.78
CA ASP A 133 10.27 18.38 -9.80
C ASP A 133 9.27 19.48 -10.21
N LEU A 134 8.80 20.24 -9.22
CA LEU A 134 7.83 21.33 -9.39
C LEU A 134 8.47 22.71 -9.24
N THR A 135 9.80 22.78 -9.30
CA THR A 135 10.56 24.03 -9.21
C THR A 135 10.57 24.71 -10.58
N TYR A 136 10.43 26.04 -10.62
CA TYR A 136 10.45 26.86 -11.85
C TYR A 136 11.53 27.93 -11.75
#